data_AF-A0A428T149-F1
#
_entry.id   AF-A0A428T149-F1
#
_cell.length_a   1.000
_cell.length_b   1.000
_cell.length_c   1.000
_cell.angle_alpha   90.00
_cell.angle_beta   90.00
_cell.angle_gamma   90.00
#
_symmetry.space_group_name_H-M   'P 1'
#
loop_
_entity.id
_entity.type
_entity.pdbx_description
1 polymer ?
#
loop_
_entity_poly.entity_id
_entity_poly.type
_entity_poly.pdbx_seq_one_letter_code
_entity_poly.pdbx_strand_id
1 'polypeptide(L)'
;MPTEIRHDLHTVDADSFPYVYEQNATITLQSSDGLVRCNVYRPKSTEKGGKVPVLVTYGPYGKDTFYGDFYAKSFDEVNPEHKSVHSAWETPDPGFWTSQGYAVVRADERGIGQSRGFLDTMSRGTSDAFFEVIEWCAVQPWSSGKVGLLGISYYAGSQWRVAARKPKGLAAIIPWEGMSDYYRDRCRHGGILSNNFIKFWWNRQVVANQYGRPRDEEIVLDAKTGGQGPKRPKSSPESIEGNLSAEERAQNRQDQTIDNRLYRFRDDEYYASKEYDMGDIEVPLLSVANWGGILLHLRGNIEGFCHAGSSQKWLRIITGRHDLPFYYKEEVEIQRSFLDAFLKGQDEAGWTTGKVPRVDMVLRKGDVGFNDEVAERTYPRRTENEWPISRTEWKKWYLTPNKTLTPDLEVVNAASERRVKLSYEALGTLENPQLVQFTTDPFERETEITGNIVAHLVVSASALSGGHTPSDIDLFITLRHISPKGNEVFYTGTAGDPVPLTKGWLRVSLRRVNTSHPKHRDYLPWREYLSTDLQPVIVGELYEVDVEVWPTNVILEPGARLVLEVASGDTQGCGIFKHDDETDRAPSKFQGMNHICFGPNLVNYVILPVIPPKE
;
A
#
# COMPACT_ATOMS: atom_id res chain seq x y z
N MET A 1 34.60 -10.63 -18.28
CA MET A 1 33.89 -11.63 -19.11
C MET A 1 32.54 -11.82 -18.45
N PRO A 2 31.40 -11.63 -19.13
CA PRO A 2 30.12 -11.98 -18.54
C PRO A 2 30.19 -13.45 -18.14
N THR A 3 29.91 -13.78 -16.88
CA THR A 3 29.86 -15.17 -16.43
C THR A 3 28.81 -15.92 -17.25
N GLU A 4 29.17 -17.11 -17.70
CA GLU A 4 28.30 -17.94 -18.54
C GLU A 4 27.06 -18.38 -17.74
N ILE A 5 25.88 -18.29 -18.36
CA ILE A 5 24.63 -18.66 -17.69
C ILE A 5 24.62 -20.17 -17.45
N ARG A 6 24.42 -20.57 -16.19
CA ARG A 6 24.43 -22.00 -15.81
C ARG A 6 23.04 -22.61 -15.90
N HIS A 7 22.83 -23.57 -16.80
CA HIS A 7 21.54 -24.26 -16.95
C HIS A 7 21.39 -25.51 -16.07
N ASP A 8 22.48 -25.95 -15.42
CA ASP A 8 22.59 -27.18 -14.62
C ASP A 8 22.39 -26.95 -13.10
N LEU A 9 21.65 -25.91 -12.71
CA LEU A 9 21.51 -25.51 -11.30
C LEU A 9 20.32 -26.15 -10.57
N HIS A 10 19.43 -26.79 -11.32
CA HIS A 10 18.20 -27.34 -10.78
C HIS A 10 18.49 -28.59 -9.93
N THR A 11 18.16 -28.54 -8.64
CA THR A 11 18.25 -29.68 -7.73
C THR A 11 16.87 -30.05 -7.19
N VAL A 12 16.69 -31.33 -6.88
CA VAL A 12 15.44 -31.87 -6.33
C VAL A 12 15.74 -32.63 -5.05
N ASP A 13 15.09 -32.24 -3.95
CA ASP A 13 15.09 -32.93 -2.67
C ASP A 13 13.68 -33.46 -2.39
N ALA A 14 13.53 -34.78 -2.55
CA ALA A 14 12.28 -35.49 -2.35
C ALA A 14 12.20 -36.18 -0.98
N ASP A 15 13.14 -35.96 -0.06
CA ASP A 15 13.27 -36.77 1.16
C ASP A 15 13.37 -35.95 2.45
N SER A 16 14.10 -34.82 2.45
CA SER A 16 14.43 -34.08 3.68
C SER A 16 13.27 -33.29 4.28
N PHE A 17 12.21 -33.04 3.50
CA PHE A 17 11.09 -32.17 3.87
C PHE A 17 9.74 -32.87 3.70
N PRO A 18 8.66 -32.41 4.36
CA PRO A 18 7.31 -32.95 4.16
C PRO A 18 6.74 -32.73 2.74
N TYR A 19 7.42 -31.94 1.91
CA TYR A 19 7.14 -31.68 0.50
C TYR A 19 8.34 -32.03 -0.37
N VAL A 20 8.16 -32.13 -1.69
CA VAL A 20 9.28 -32.11 -2.63
C VAL A 20 9.75 -30.67 -2.78
N TYR A 21 11.06 -30.46 -2.64
CA TYR A 21 11.70 -29.17 -2.80
C TYR A 21 12.58 -29.18 -4.04
N GLU A 22 12.25 -28.33 -5.02
CA GLU A 22 13.06 -28.09 -6.19
C GLU A 22 13.70 -26.72 -6.08
N GLN A 23 15.02 -26.64 -6.16
CA GLN A 23 15.76 -25.39 -6.03
C GLN A 23 16.33 -24.94 -7.37
N ASN A 24 16.25 -23.63 -7.65
CA ASN A 24 16.82 -23.00 -8.85
C ASN A 24 16.30 -23.55 -10.19
N ALA A 25 15.03 -23.96 -10.23
CA ALA A 25 14.35 -24.20 -11.50
C ALA A 25 14.41 -22.93 -12.35
N THR A 26 14.65 -23.12 -13.65
CA THR A 26 14.98 -22.02 -14.58
C THR A 26 13.86 -21.81 -15.58
N ILE A 27 13.42 -20.56 -15.68
CA ILE A 27 12.43 -20.11 -16.65
C ILE A 27 13.15 -19.16 -17.60
N THR A 28 13.38 -19.61 -18.83
CA THR A 28 13.94 -18.75 -19.88
C THR A 28 12.84 -17.85 -20.42
N LEU A 29 13.06 -16.54 -20.35
CA LEU A 29 12.08 -15.55 -20.80
C LEU A 29 12.05 -15.49 -22.34
N GLN A 30 10.88 -15.28 -22.90
CA GLN A 30 10.63 -15.05 -24.32
C GLN A 30 10.55 -13.56 -24.63
N SER A 31 10.12 -12.75 -23.67
CA SER A 31 10.04 -11.29 -23.77
C SER A 31 11.41 -10.59 -23.75
N SER A 32 12.47 -11.28 -23.34
CA SER A 32 13.84 -10.75 -23.29
C SER A 32 14.86 -11.89 -23.25
N ASP A 33 16.14 -11.57 -23.50
CA ASP A 33 17.26 -12.52 -23.35
C ASP A 33 17.56 -12.92 -21.87
N GLY A 34 16.63 -12.64 -20.95
CA GLY A 34 16.78 -12.88 -19.52
C GLY A 34 16.25 -14.24 -19.06
N LEU A 35 16.42 -14.50 -17.76
CA LEU A 35 15.86 -15.67 -17.09
C LEU A 35 15.26 -15.29 -15.74
N VAL A 36 14.43 -16.18 -15.23
CA VAL A 36 13.95 -16.19 -13.86
C VAL A 36 14.33 -17.50 -13.19
N ARG A 37 14.87 -17.43 -11.97
CA ARG A 37 15.09 -18.58 -11.09
C ARG A 37 14.00 -18.65 -10.04
N CYS A 38 13.48 -19.85 -9.83
CA CYS A 38 12.47 -20.09 -8.82
C CYS A 38 12.78 -21.34 -7.99
N ASN A 39 12.15 -21.39 -6.83
CA ASN A 39 12.05 -22.57 -6.00
C ASN A 39 10.62 -23.11 -6.09
N VAL A 40 10.48 -24.43 -6.21
CA VAL A 40 9.18 -25.12 -6.24
C VAL A 40 9.04 -25.98 -5.00
N TYR A 41 7.93 -25.86 -4.31
CA TYR A 41 7.54 -26.68 -3.18
C TYR A 41 6.25 -27.39 -3.56
N ARG A 42 6.23 -28.73 -3.64
CA ARG A 42 5.02 -29.45 -4.08
C ARG A 42 4.72 -30.69 -3.22
N PRO A 43 3.44 -31.08 -3.09
CA PRO A 43 3.07 -32.23 -2.28
C PRO A 43 3.71 -33.52 -2.79
N LYS A 44 4.11 -34.44 -1.90
CA LYS A 44 4.72 -35.73 -2.28
C LYS A 44 3.84 -36.59 -3.21
N SER A 45 2.51 -36.39 -3.20
CA SER A 45 1.59 -37.06 -4.11
C SER A 45 1.88 -36.77 -5.60
N THR A 46 2.54 -35.66 -5.90
CA THR A 46 2.92 -35.28 -7.27
C THR A 46 4.02 -36.19 -7.86
N GLU A 47 4.87 -36.81 -7.04
CA GLU A 47 5.83 -37.85 -7.49
C GLU A 47 5.12 -39.09 -8.04
N LYS A 48 3.86 -39.31 -7.64
CA LYS A 48 3.01 -40.42 -8.08
C LYS A 48 2.05 -40.01 -9.21
N GLY A 49 2.32 -38.89 -9.88
CA GLY A 49 1.51 -38.37 -10.98
C GLY A 49 0.31 -37.52 -10.54
N GLY A 50 0.20 -37.18 -9.25
CA GLY A 50 -0.79 -36.21 -8.77
C GLY A 50 -0.58 -34.82 -9.40
N LYS A 51 -1.68 -34.14 -9.75
CA LYS A 51 -1.66 -32.77 -10.25
C LYS A 51 -2.35 -31.83 -9.27
N VAL A 52 -1.74 -30.69 -8.99
CA VAL A 52 -2.20 -29.75 -7.97
C VAL A 52 -2.24 -28.31 -8.50
N PRO A 53 -3.11 -27.44 -7.97
CA PRO A 53 -3.03 -26.00 -8.23
C PRO A 53 -1.74 -25.39 -7.69
N VAL A 54 -1.33 -24.25 -8.26
CA VAL A 54 -0.05 -23.61 -7.95
C VAL A 54 -0.29 -22.22 -7.38
N LEU A 55 0.33 -21.91 -6.23
CA LEU A 55 0.43 -20.56 -5.69
C LEU A 55 1.77 -19.96 -6.09
N VAL A 56 1.77 -18.76 -6.64
CA VAL A 56 2.99 -18.14 -7.20
C VAL A 56 3.25 -16.79 -6.54
N THR A 57 4.52 -16.57 -6.14
CA THR A 57 5.06 -15.26 -5.78
C THR A 57 6.28 -14.94 -6.66
N TYR A 58 6.34 -13.69 -7.13
CA TYR A 58 7.44 -13.15 -7.93
C TYR A 58 7.77 -11.75 -7.42
N GLY A 59 9.02 -11.53 -6.99
CA GLY A 59 9.39 -10.26 -6.39
C GLY A 59 10.83 -10.14 -5.92
N PRO A 60 11.20 -8.99 -5.33
CA PRO A 60 12.59 -8.59 -5.17
C PRO A 60 13.23 -8.97 -3.82
N TYR A 61 12.55 -9.76 -2.97
CA TYR A 61 13.01 -10.00 -1.59
C TYR A 61 13.95 -11.20 -1.43
N GLY A 62 14.27 -11.88 -2.53
CA GLY A 62 15.13 -13.05 -2.54
C GLY A 62 14.36 -14.32 -2.13
N LYS A 63 14.22 -15.27 -3.05
CA LYS A 63 13.49 -16.53 -2.85
C LYS A 63 14.10 -17.41 -1.75
N ASP A 64 15.39 -17.25 -1.49
CA ASP A 64 16.18 -17.97 -0.47
C ASP A 64 16.44 -17.12 0.79
N THR A 65 15.77 -15.97 0.93
CA THR A 65 15.82 -15.15 2.15
C THR A 65 14.77 -15.65 3.14
N PHE A 66 15.20 -16.33 4.20
CA PHE A 66 14.28 -16.93 5.16
C PHE A 66 13.78 -15.91 6.18
N TYR A 67 12.50 -16.04 6.57
CA TYR A 67 11.81 -15.09 7.43
C TYR A 67 12.55 -14.90 8.77
N GLY A 68 12.85 -16.00 9.48
CA GLY A 68 13.53 -15.94 10.77
C GLY A 68 14.91 -15.25 10.75
N ASP A 69 15.59 -15.23 9.60
CA ASP A 69 16.86 -14.52 9.44
C ASP A 69 16.65 -13.06 9.02
N PHE A 70 15.68 -12.78 8.16
CA PHE A 70 15.34 -11.44 7.71
C PHE A 70 14.72 -10.56 8.81
N TYR A 71 13.83 -11.13 9.63
CA TYR A 71 13.13 -10.42 10.69
C TYR A 71 12.70 -11.35 11.84
N ALA A 72 13.69 -11.87 12.58
CA ALA A 72 13.51 -12.79 13.71
C ALA A 72 12.40 -12.39 14.69
N LYS A 73 12.39 -11.12 15.16
CA LYS A 73 11.40 -10.62 16.13
C LYS A 73 9.96 -10.81 15.65
N SER A 74 9.69 -10.47 14.40
CA SER A 74 8.36 -10.66 13.81
C SER A 74 8.07 -12.16 13.59
N PHE A 75 9.07 -12.91 13.12
CA PHE A 75 8.93 -14.35 12.91
C PHE A 75 8.58 -15.11 14.22
N ASP A 76 9.02 -14.63 15.38
CA ASP A 76 8.65 -15.22 16.67
C ASP A 76 7.13 -15.13 16.95
N GLU A 77 6.46 -14.10 16.44
CA GLU A 77 5.03 -13.85 16.60
C GLU A 77 4.16 -14.55 15.54
N VAL A 78 4.75 -15.02 14.43
CA VAL A 78 4.02 -15.73 13.38
C VAL A 78 3.40 -17.02 13.93
N ASN A 79 2.20 -17.38 13.43
CA ASN A 79 1.57 -18.65 13.75
C ASN A 79 2.54 -19.83 13.49
N PRO A 80 2.78 -20.73 14.47
CA PRO A 80 3.70 -21.86 14.33
C PRO A 80 3.46 -22.76 13.10
N GLU A 81 2.22 -22.85 12.61
CA GLU A 81 1.88 -23.63 11.40
C GLU A 81 2.56 -23.07 10.13
N HIS A 82 2.99 -21.80 10.14
CA HIS A 82 3.60 -21.10 9.02
C HIS A 82 5.12 -20.86 9.19
N LYS A 83 5.75 -21.62 10.11
CA LYS A 83 7.19 -21.55 10.39
C LYS A 83 7.96 -22.72 9.78
N SER A 84 7.65 -23.13 8.55
CA SER A 84 8.45 -24.16 7.88
C SER A 84 9.88 -23.67 7.63
N VAL A 85 10.82 -24.61 7.40
CA VAL A 85 12.25 -24.31 7.14
C VAL A 85 12.44 -23.26 6.04
N HIS A 86 11.56 -23.26 5.05
CA HIS A 86 11.61 -22.37 3.90
C HIS A 86 10.61 -21.20 3.99
N SER A 87 10.07 -20.90 5.16
CA SER A 87 9.21 -19.74 5.39
C SER A 87 9.94 -18.44 5.01
N ALA A 88 9.26 -17.54 4.31
CA ALA A 88 9.82 -16.27 3.86
C ALA A 88 8.83 -15.13 4.02
N TRP A 89 9.37 -13.95 4.31
CA TRP A 89 8.65 -12.70 4.52
C TRP A 89 7.62 -12.45 3.41
N GLU A 90 6.36 -12.19 3.80
CA GLU A 90 5.24 -11.82 2.92
C GLU A 90 4.79 -12.87 1.90
N THR A 91 5.23 -14.12 2.05
CA THR A 91 4.86 -15.22 1.12
C THR A 91 4.08 -16.33 1.81
N PRO A 92 3.29 -17.13 1.04
CA PRO A 92 2.68 -18.36 1.53
C PRO A 92 3.73 -19.33 2.07
N ASP A 93 3.54 -19.84 3.30
CA ASP A 93 4.44 -20.84 3.87
C ASP A 93 4.34 -22.17 3.10
N PRO A 94 5.44 -22.71 2.56
CA PRO A 94 5.38 -23.92 1.75
C PRO A 94 4.99 -25.17 2.54
N GLY A 95 5.32 -25.25 3.84
CA GLY A 95 4.91 -26.37 4.70
C GLY A 95 3.39 -26.44 4.85
N PHE A 96 2.77 -25.32 5.19
CA PHE A 96 1.32 -25.22 5.30
C PHE A 96 0.65 -25.52 3.96
N TRP A 97 0.94 -24.76 2.90
CA TRP A 97 0.17 -24.83 1.66
C TRP A 97 0.34 -26.15 0.89
N THR A 98 1.52 -26.80 0.98
CA THR A 98 1.68 -28.15 0.41
C THR A 98 0.90 -29.21 1.18
N SER A 99 0.74 -29.07 2.50
CA SER A 99 -0.15 -29.94 3.28
C SER A 99 -1.63 -29.78 2.88
N GLN A 100 -2.01 -28.59 2.38
CA GLN A 100 -3.34 -28.29 1.85
C GLN A 100 -3.50 -28.68 0.37
N GLY A 101 -2.54 -29.39 -0.23
CA GLY A 101 -2.65 -29.86 -1.62
C GLY A 101 -2.41 -28.79 -2.68
N TYR A 102 -1.63 -27.75 -2.37
CA TYR A 102 -1.11 -26.77 -3.34
C TYR A 102 0.37 -26.99 -3.61
N ALA A 103 0.84 -26.70 -4.82
CA ALA A 103 2.24 -26.36 -5.04
C ALA A 103 2.46 -24.88 -4.74
N VAL A 104 3.65 -24.51 -4.25
CA VAL A 104 4.07 -23.13 -4.05
C VAL A 104 5.32 -22.89 -4.90
N VAL A 105 5.29 -21.85 -5.72
CA VAL A 105 6.45 -21.40 -6.51
C VAL A 105 6.85 -20.01 -6.05
N ARG A 106 8.11 -19.86 -5.65
CA ARG A 106 8.69 -18.59 -5.24
C ARG A 106 9.80 -18.22 -6.21
N ALA A 107 9.62 -17.13 -6.94
CA ALA A 107 10.51 -16.71 -8.00
C ALA A 107 11.22 -15.40 -7.66
N ASP A 108 12.52 -15.36 -7.92
CA ASP A 108 13.31 -14.13 -7.86
C ASP A 108 12.96 -13.26 -9.06
N GLU A 109 12.63 -11.99 -8.81
CA GLU A 109 12.46 -11.02 -9.86
C GLU A 109 13.74 -10.85 -10.70
N ARG A 110 13.60 -10.53 -11.99
CA ARG A 110 14.75 -10.24 -12.87
C ARG A 110 15.67 -9.20 -12.24
N GLY A 111 16.97 -9.51 -12.14
CA GLY A 111 17.98 -8.67 -11.49
C GLY A 111 18.13 -8.87 -9.98
N ILE A 112 17.42 -9.85 -9.40
CA ILE A 112 17.41 -10.16 -7.96
C ILE A 112 17.88 -11.59 -7.71
N GLY A 113 18.55 -11.81 -6.58
CA GLY A 113 18.85 -13.14 -6.04
C GLY A 113 19.66 -13.98 -7.01
N GLN A 114 19.03 -15.01 -7.58
CA GLN A 114 19.63 -15.89 -8.59
C GLN A 114 19.13 -15.60 -10.02
N SER A 115 18.20 -14.67 -10.19
CA SER A 115 17.71 -14.22 -11.50
C SER A 115 18.58 -13.09 -12.05
N ARG A 116 19.50 -13.42 -12.96
CA ARG A 116 20.30 -12.42 -13.68
C ARG A 116 19.41 -11.45 -14.48
N GLY A 117 19.74 -10.16 -14.48
CA GLY A 117 19.11 -9.19 -15.36
C GLY A 117 19.20 -7.76 -14.85
N PHE A 118 18.41 -6.89 -15.46
CA PHE A 118 18.29 -5.48 -15.08
C PHE A 118 17.23 -5.32 -13.99
N LEU A 119 17.63 -4.78 -12.84
CA LEU A 119 16.79 -4.55 -11.67
C LEU A 119 16.00 -3.25 -11.85
N ASP A 120 14.69 -3.37 -12.08
CA ASP A 120 13.77 -2.25 -12.24
C ASP A 120 12.39 -2.64 -11.74
N THR A 121 12.20 -2.54 -10.43
CA THR A 121 11.00 -3.08 -9.76
C THR A 121 9.72 -2.35 -10.18
N MET A 122 8.62 -3.09 -10.27
CA MET A 122 7.30 -2.63 -10.74
C MET A 122 7.28 -2.08 -12.19
N SER A 123 8.30 -2.36 -12.99
CA SER A 123 8.37 -1.96 -14.40
C SER A 123 7.60 -2.89 -15.33
N ARG A 124 7.41 -2.45 -16.58
CA ARG A 124 6.89 -3.30 -17.66
C ARG A 124 7.68 -4.61 -17.82
N GLY A 125 9.02 -4.54 -17.77
CA GLY A 125 9.86 -5.73 -17.89
C GLY A 125 9.66 -6.75 -16.77
N THR A 126 9.41 -6.28 -15.54
CA THR A 126 9.09 -7.18 -14.41
C THR A 126 7.70 -7.81 -14.56
N SER A 127 6.73 -7.06 -15.10
CA SER A 127 5.40 -7.58 -15.43
C SER A 127 5.46 -8.60 -16.58
N ASP A 128 6.29 -8.38 -17.60
CA ASP A 128 6.54 -9.32 -18.71
C ASP A 128 7.09 -10.64 -18.20
N ALA A 129 8.11 -10.59 -17.34
CA ALA A 129 8.65 -11.78 -16.70
C ALA A 129 7.60 -12.49 -15.82
N PHE A 130 6.82 -11.76 -15.01
CA PHE A 130 5.82 -12.40 -14.13
C PHE A 130 4.70 -13.09 -14.93
N PHE A 131 4.27 -12.50 -16.05
CA PHE A 131 3.33 -13.13 -16.98
C PHE A 131 3.82 -14.51 -17.42
N GLU A 132 5.09 -14.60 -17.84
CA GLU A 132 5.68 -15.85 -18.31
C GLU A 132 5.93 -16.86 -17.19
N VAL A 133 6.27 -16.40 -15.98
CA VAL A 133 6.39 -17.26 -14.79
C VAL A 133 5.05 -17.95 -14.50
N ILE A 134 3.93 -17.23 -14.60
CA ILE A 134 2.60 -17.78 -14.41
C ILE A 134 2.29 -18.85 -15.47
N GLU A 135 2.53 -18.56 -16.76
CA GLU A 135 2.27 -19.51 -17.83
C GLU A 135 3.17 -20.76 -17.72
N TRP A 136 4.44 -20.59 -17.33
CA TRP A 136 5.34 -21.70 -17.03
C TRP A 136 4.81 -22.58 -15.90
N CYS A 137 4.32 -21.98 -14.80
CA CYS A 137 3.73 -22.72 -13.68
C CYS A 137 2.48 -23.51 -14.09
N ALA A 138 1.69 -22.98 -15.02
CA ALA A 138 0.45 -23.61 -15.47
C ALA A 138 0.71 -24.91 -16.29
N VAL A 139 1.86 -25.02 -16.95
CA VAL A 139 2.13 -26.16 -17.87
C VAL A 139 3.03 -27.25 -17.30
N GLN A 140 3.46 -27.13 -16.03
CA GLN A 140 4.30 -28.15 -15.40
C GLN A 140 3.56 -29.50 -15.27
N PRO A 141 4.26 -30.65 -15.34
CA PRO A 141 3.61 -31.96 -15.32
C PRO A 141 2.84 -32.25 -14.03
N TRP A 142 3.25 -31.65 -12.90
CA TRP A 142 2.58 -31.72 -11.59
C TRP A 142 1.52 -30.62 -11.38
N SER A 143 1.36 -29.71 -12.34
CA SER A 143 0.36 -28.63 -12.27
C SER A 143 -1.00 -29.08 -12.79
N SER A 144 -2.05 -28.62 -12.13
CA SER A 144 -3.44 -28.77 -12.60
C SER A 144 -3.79 -27.81 -13.76
N GLY A 145 -2.90 -26.87 -14.10
CA GLY A 145 -3.18 -25.78 -15.03
C GLY A 145 -3.84 -24.56 -14.40
N LYS A 146 -4.14 -24.59 -13.09
CA LYS A 146 -4.72 -23.47 -12.34
C LYS A 146 -3.66 -22.84 -11.44
N VAL A 147 -3.42 -21.55 -11.64
CA VAL A 147 -2.47 -20.72 -10.89
C VAL A 147 -3.21 -19.65 -10.09
N GLY A 148 -2.88 -19.54 -8.81
CA GLY A 148 -3.37 -18.50 -7.90
C GLY A 148 -2.23 -17.60 -7.46
N LEU A 149 -2.51 -16.31 -7.28
CA LEU A 149 -1.53 -15.38 -6.71
C LEU A 149 -1.93 -15.04 -5.27
N LEU A 150 -0.98 -15.15 -4.34
CA LEU A 150 -1.19 -14.88 -2.93
C LEU A 150 0.14 -14.37 -2.34
N GLY A 151 0.11 -13.22 -1.70
CA GLY A 151 1.25 -12.59 -1.05
C GLY A 151 0.91 -11.19 -0.57
N ILE A 152 1.81 -10.61 0.23
CA ILE A 152 1.62 -9.31 0.88
C ILE A 152 2.41 -8.20 0.14
N SER A 153 2.05 -6.93 0.34
CA SER A 153 2.80 -5.73 -0.09
C SER A 153 3.20 -5.74 -1.56
N TYR A 154 4.48 -5.96 -1.88
CA TYR A 154 4.97 -6.00 -3.25
C TYR A 154 4.38 -7.19 -4.02
N TYR A 155 4.29 -8.35 -3.37
CA TYR A 155 3.69 -9.54 -3.95
C TYR A 155 2.18 -9.40 -4.11
N ALA A 156 1.52 -8.47 -3.42
CA ALA A 156 0.13 -8.10 -3.67
C ALA A 156 0.02 -7.06 -4.80
N GLY A 157 0.85 -6.02 -4.76
CA GLY A 157 0.88 -4.96 -5.76
C GLY A 157 1.20 -5.47 -7.17
N SER A 158 2.08 -6.46 -7.30
CA SER A 158 2.42 -7.07 -8.60
C SER A 158 1.27 -7.91 -9.17
N GLN A 159 0.35 -8.42 -8.33
CA GLN A 159 -0.81 -9.20 -8.80
C GLN A 159 -1.75 -8.35 -9.64
N TRP A 160 -2.06 -7.12 -9.19
CA TRP A 160 -2.93 -6.22 -9.93
C TRP A 160 -2.42 -5.99 -11.36
N ARG A 161 -1.12 -5.74 -11.50
CA ARG A 161 -0.45 -5.47 -12.77
C ARG A 161 -0.45 -6.68 -13.69
N VAL A 162 -0.05 -7.86 -13.18
CA VAL A 162 0.06 -9.05 -14.03
C VAL A 162 -1.32 -9.63 -14.37
N ALA A 163 -2.31 -9.51 -13.47
CA ALA A 163 -3.66 -9.99 -13.71
C ALA A 163 -4.37 -9.22 -14.82
N ALA A 164 -4.13 -7.89 -14.91
CA ALA A 164 -4.62 -7.06 -16.01
C ALA A 164 -4.10 -7.53 -17.38
N ARG A 165 -3.02 -8.30 -17.41
CA ARG A 165 -2.45 -8.85 -18.64
C ARG A 165 -2.99 -10.20 -19.05
N LYS A 166 -3.85 -10.80 -18.21
CA LYS A 166 -4.57 -12.05 -18.51
C LYS A 166 -3.67 -13.24 -18.91
N PRO A 167 -2.61 -13.56 -18.14
CA PRO A 167 -1.76 -14.73 -18.42
C PRO A 167 -2.56 -16.04 -18.40
N LYS A 168 -2.22 -16.97 -19.30
CA LYS A 168 -2.90 -18.27 -19.33
C LYS A 168 -2.62 -19.04 -18.04
N GLY A 169 -3.67 -19.69 -17.54
CA GLY A 169 -3.62 -20.49 -16.32
C GLY A 169 -3.89 -19.70 -15.03
N LEU A 170 -3.80 -18.36 -15.04
CA LEU A 170 -4.20 -17.56 -13.89
C LEU A 170 -5.71 -17.72 -13.63
N ALA A 171 -6.04 -18.15 -12.42
CA ALA A 171 -7.39 -18.54 -12.04
C ALA A 171 -7.96 -17.71 -10.89
N ALA A 172 -7.13 -17.12 -10.04
CA ALA A 172 -7.57 -16.25 -8.94
C ALA A 172 -6.41 -15.40 -8.39
N ILE A 173 -6.73 -14.24 -7.78
CA ILE A 173 -5.76 -13.40 -7.07
C ILE A 173 -6.26 -13.00 -5.68
N ILE A 174 -5.34 -12.93 -4.72
CA ILE A 174 -5.55 -12.38 -3.38
C ILE A 174 -4.48 -11.32 -3.13
N PRO A 175 -4.68 -10.08 -3.59
CA PRO A 175 -3.83 -8.96 -3.23
C PRO A 175 -4.06 -8.57 -1.77
N TRP A 176 -3.20 -9.09 -0.88
CA TRP A 176 -3.23 -8.81 0.56
C TRP A 176 -2.38 -7.59 0.88
N GLU A 177 -3.01 -6.47 1.26
CA GLU A 177 -2.33 -5.20 1.51
C GLU A 177 -1.37 -4.81 0.37
N GLY A 178 -1.92 -4.53 -0.82
CA GLY A 178 -1.15 -4.23 -2.03
C GLY A 178 -1.61 -2.94 -2.72
N MET A 179 -0.66 -2.04 -2.95
CA MET A 179 -0.88 -0.81 -3.72
C MET A 179 -1.27 -1.13 -5.17
N SER A 180 -2.29 -0.43 -5.68
CA SER A 180 -2.77 -0.61 -7.05
C SER A 180 -2.34 0.55 -7.95
N ASP A 181 -2.19 1.75 -7.41
CA ASP A 181 -1.65 2.92 -8.09
C ASP A 181 -0.22 3.21 -7.62
N TYR A 182 0.77 2.98 -8.49
CA TYR A 182 2.18 3.16 -8.13
C TYR A 182 2.50 4.59 -7.69
N TYR A 183 1.86 5.58 -8.31
CA TYR A 183 2.12 6.99 -8.05
C TYR A 183 1.39 7.43 -6.77
N ARG A 184 0.06 7.27 -6.72
CA ARG A 184 -0.78 7.89 -5.68
C ARG A 184 -0.75 7.17 -4.34
N ASP A 185 -0.55 5.85 -4.34
CA ASP A 185 -0.62 5.04 -3.11
C ASP A 185 0.74 4.93 -2.40
N ARG A 186 1.84 5.18 -3.12
CA ARG A 186 3.19 4.86 -2.64
C ARG A 186 4.17 6.00 -2.79
N CYS A 187 4.30 6.53 -4.01
CA CYS A 187 5.39 7.45 -4.31
C CYS A 187 5.06 8.90 -3.95
N ARG A 188 3.85 9.35 -4.29
CA ARG A 188 3.44 10.74 -4.19
C ARG A 188 2.01 10.88 -3.69
N HIS A 189 1.86 11.02 -2.37
CA HIS A 189 0.56 11.31 -1.75
C HIS A 189 0.15 12.75 -2.07
N GLY A 190 -0.97 12.94 -2.76
CA GLY A 190 -1.42 14.28 -3.15
C GLY A 190 -0.45 15.03 -4.08
N GLY A 191 0.52 14.34 -4.71
CA GLY A 191 1.61 14.93 -5.49
C GLY A 191 2.89 15.26 -4.70
N ILE A 192 2.91 15.02 -3.38
CA ILE A 192 4.05 15.26 -2.48
C ILE A 192 4.87 13.97 -2.35
N LEU A 193 6.18 14.03 -2.55
CA LEU A 193 7.06 12.84 -2.50
C LEU A 193 7.13 12.22 -1.09
N SER A 194 6.76 10.93 -0.96
CA SER A 194 7.00 10.13 0.26
C SER A 194 8.35 9.40 0.13
N ASN A 195 9.43 10.05 0.56
CA ASN A 195 10.81 9.65 0.25
C ASN A 195 11.39 8.60 1.21
N ASN A 196 11.04 8.66 2.50
CA ASN A 196 11.74 7.89 3.53
C ASN A 196 11.45 6.38 3.43
N PHE A 197 10.19 6.00 3.22
CA PHE A 197 9.81 4.60 3.03
C PHE A 197 10.52 4.02 1.80
N ILE A 198 10.50 4.73 0.66
CA ILE A 198 11.17 4.28 -0.56
C ILE A 198 12.66 4.06 -0.30
N LYS A 199 13.33 5.01 0.35
CA LYS A 199 14.76 4.89 0.69
C LYS A 199 15.03 3.70 1.61
N PHE A 200 14.22 3.53 2.65
CA PHE A 200 14.36 2.41 3.59
C PHE A 200 14.14 1.07 2.90
N TRP A 201 13.00 0.91 2.22
CA TRP A 201 12.59 -0.30 1.56
C TRP A 201 13.55 -0.71 0.44
N TRP A 202 13.92 0.24 -0.43
CA TRP A 202 14.81 0.00 -1.56
C TRP A 202 16.15 -0.58 -1.11
N ASN A 203 16.79 0.08 -0.14
CA ASN A 203 18.09 -0.36 0.33
C ASN A 203 17.98 -1.65 1.15
N ARG A 204 16.96 -1.78 2.01
CA ARG A 204 16.83 -2.92 2.92
C ARG A 204 16.38 -4.21 2.26
N GLN A 205 15.48 -4.14 1.30
CA GLN A 205 14.81 -5.33 0.78
C GLN A 205 15.13 -5.61 -0.69
N VAL A 206 15.43 -4.58 -1.48
CA VAL A 206 15.65 -4.72 -2.94
C VAL A 206 17.14 -4.79 -3.25
N VAL A 207 17.91 -3.72 -2.96
CA VAL A 207 19.35 -3.64 -3.28
C VAL A 207 20.15 -4.69 -2.51
N ALA A 208 19.74 -5.01 -1.28
CA ALA A 208 20.35 -6.08 -0.49
C ALA A 208 20.30 -7.45 -1.20
N ASN A 209 19.29 -7.65 -2.06
CA ASN A 209 19.12 -8.85 -2.86
C ASN A 209 19.50 -8.66 -4.33
N GLN A 210 20.14 -7.55 -4.73
CA GLN A 210 20.54 -7.34 -6.12
C GLN A 210 21.46 -8.48 -6.61
N TYR A 211 21.15 -9.02 -7.79
CA TYR A 211 21.95 -10.05 -8.44
C TYR A 211 23.43 -9.64 -8.55
N GLY A 212 24.34 -10.57 -8.26
CA GLY A 212 25.78 -10.35 -8.31
C GLY A 212 26.33 -9.52 -7.14
N ARG A 213 25.53 -9.19 -6.11
CA ARG A 213 26.01 -8.50 -4.91
C ARG A 213 26.73 -9.49 -3.98
N PRO A 214 28.00 -9.24 -3.59
CA PRO A 214 28.68 -9.99 -2.54
C PRO A 214 27.91 -9.91 -1.22
N ARG A 215 27.79 -11.03 -0.49
CA ARG A 215 27.04 -11.10 0.78
C ARG A 215 27.53 -10.12 1.83
N ASP A 216 28.85 -10.02 1.99
CA ASP A 216 29.47 -9.24 3.07
C ASP A 216 29.61 -7.75 2.73
N GLU A 217 29.20 -7.34 1.53
CA GLU A 217 29.23 -5.93 1.13
C GLU A 217 28.16 -5.12 1.87
N GLU A 218 28.58 -4.11 2.62
CA GLU A 218 27.68 -3.15 3.27
C GLU A 218 27.04 -2.19 2.25
N ILE A 219 25.76 -1.89 2.44
CA ILE A 219 25.10 -0.81 1.69
C ILE A 219 25.45 0.50 2.38
N VAL A 220 25.92 1.51 1.65
CA VAL A 220 26.13 2.85 2.22
C VAL A 220 24.82 3.63 2.07
N LEU A 221 24.11 3.90 3.17
CA LEU A 221 22.82 4.58 3.16
C LEU A 221 22.91 6.10 2.98
N ASP A 222 24.08 6.65 3.29
CA ASP A 222 24.38 8.06 3.16
C ASP A 222 25.88 8.26 2.92
N ALA A 223 26.21 8.75 1.72
CA ALA A 223 27.57 9.06 1.33
C ALA A 223 28.20 10.22 2.13
N LYS A 224 27.38 11.07 2.77
CA LYS A 224 27.84 12.23 3.56
C LYS A 224 28.16 11.86 5.01
N THR A 225 27.42 10.92 5.60
CA THR A 225 27.59 10.52 7.02
C THR A 225 28.18 9.12 7.21
N GLY A 226 28.37 8.36 6.13
CA GLY A 226 28.93 7.01 6.20
C GLY A 226 28.01 5.99 6.88
N GLY A 227 26.70 6.27 6.94
CA GLY A 227 25.73 5.40 7.60
C GLY A 227 25.71 3.99 7.00
N GLN A 228 25.96 2.99 7.85
CA GLN A 228 25.91 1.57 7.46
C GLN A 228 24.47 1.12 7.23
N GLY A 229 24.26 0.51 6.07
CA GLY A 229 23.00 -0.07 5.66
C GLY A 229 22.89 -1.56 5.96
N PRO A 230 21.72 -2.12 5.67
CA PRO A 230 21.45 -3.53 5.91
C PRO A 230 22.37 -4.41 5.06
N LYS A 231 22.88 -5.47 5.68
CA LYS A 231 23.58 -6.56 5.00
C LYS A 231 22.57 -7.49 4.36
N ARG A 232 23.03 -8.24 3.35
CA ARG A 232 22.25 -9.36 2.84
C ARG A 232 22.00 -10.37 3.98
N PRO A 233 20.78 -10.89 4.14
CA PRO A 233 20.50 -11.92 5.15
C PRO A 233 21.44 -13.13 4.98
N LYS A 234 21.82 -13.79 6.09
CA LYS A 234 22.79 -14.89 6.08
C LYS A 234 22.28 -16.12 5.33
N SER A 235 20.97 -16.31 5.32
CA SER A 235 20.24 -17.34 4.58
C SER A 235 20.39 -17.17 3.07
N SER A 236 20.49 -15.95 2.57
CA SER A 236 20.59 -15.68 1.15
C SER A 236 21.96 -16.16 0.61
N PRO A 237 22.00 -17.05 -0.40
CA PRO A 237 23.24 -17.58 -0.95
C PRO A 237 23.97 -16.55 -1.83
N GLU A 238 25.28 -16.74 -2.04
CA GLU A 238 26.00 -15.99 -3.08
C GLU A 238 25.34 -16.19 -4.45
N SER A 239 25.54 -15.25 -5.37
CA SER A 239 25.05 -15.43 -6.75
C SER A 239 25.78 -16.60 -7.39
N ILE A 240 25.05 -17.58 -7.91
CA ILE A 240 25.63 -18.86 -8.35
C ILE A 240 26.59 -18.68 -9.53
N GLU A 241 26.38 -17.65 -10.36
CA GLU A 241 27.25 -17.30 -11.48
C GLU A 241 28.29 -16.23 -11.09
N GLY A 242 28.54 -16.03 -9.79
CA GLY A 242 29.55 -15.11 -9.28
C GLY A 242 29.07 -13.67 -9.06
N ASN A 243 29.96 -12.87 -8.46
CA ASN A 243 29.68 -11.48 -8.11
C ASN A 243 30.05 -10.52 -9.24
N LEU A 244 29.30 -9.42 -9.32
CA LEU A 244 29.50 -8.30 -10.24
C LEU A 244 30.18 -7.15 -9.51
N SER A 245 30.93 -6.32 -10.25
CA SER A 245 31.50 -5.09 -9.69
C SER A 245 30.39 -4.11 -9.23
N ALA A 246 30.75 -3.11 -8.42
CA ALA A 246 29.81 -2.08 -8.00
C ALA A 246 29.30 -1.25 -9.20
N GLU A 247 30.19 -0.99 -10.17
CA GLU A 247 29.90 -0.28 -11.41
C GLU A 247 28.94 -1.07 -12.30
N GLU A 248 29.19 -2.36 -12.50
CA GLU A 248 28.28 -3.22 -13.28
C GLU A 248 26.90 -3.31 -12.63
N ARG A 249 26.82 -3.43 -11.29
CA ARG A 249 25.54 -3.42 -10.58
C ARG A 249 24.83 -2.07 -10.66
N ALA A 250 25.56 -0.97 -10.67
CA ALA A 250 24.98 0.36 -10.87
C ALA A 250 24.42 0.52 -12.29
N GLN A 251 25.10 -0.03 -13.30
CA GLN A 251 24.61 -0.05 -14.68
C GLN A 251 23.42 -1.00 -14.88
N ASN A 252 23.33 -2.06 -14.06
CA ASN A 252 22.26 -3.06 -14.13
C ASN A 252 21.07 -2.77 -13.20
N ARG A 253 20.85 -1.50 -12.82
CA ARG A 253 19.68 -1.12 -12.02
C ARG A 253 19.13 0.25 -12.38
N GLN A 254 17.84 0.39 -12.16
CA GLN A 254 17.11 1.66 -12.16
C GLN A 254 16.81 2.06 -10.71
N ASP A 255 17.42 3.14 -10.20
CA ASP A 255 17.38 3.47 -8.77
C ASP A 255 16.16 4.29 -8.38
N GLN A 256 15.22 3.66 -7.69
CA GLN A 256 13.98 4.31 -7.28
C GLN A 256 14.16 5.49 -6.32
N THR A 257 15.26 5.55 -5.56
CA THR A 257 15.52 6.69 -4.67
C THR A 257 15.93 7.94 -5.44
N ILE A 258 16.47 7.76 -6.65
CA ILE A 258 16.82 8.83 -7.58
C ILE A 258 15.60 9.17 -8.44
N ASP A 259 14.97 8.16 -9.03
CA ASP A 259 13.88 8.37 -9.99
C ASP A 259 12.65 9.03 -9.38
N ASN A 260 12.21 8.59 -8.19
CA ASN A 260 11.03 9.20 -7.57
C ASN A 260 11.26 10.67 -7.16
N ARG A 261 12.53 11.08 -6.97
CA ARG A 261 12.91 12.49 -6.79
C ARG A 261 12.91 13.24 -8.11
N LEU A 262 13.50 12.66 -9.16
CA LEU A 262 13.68 13.28 -10.48
C LEU A 262 12.35 13.46 -11.22
N TYR A 263 11.57 12.40 -11.29
CA TYR A 263 10.27 12.37 -11.97
C TYR A 263 9.17 12.77 -10.99
N ARG A 264 8.29 13.66 -11.44
CA ARG A 264 7.30 14.35 -10.59
C ARG A 264 5.87 14.11 -11.04
N PHE A 265 5.63 13.84 -12.32
CA PHE A 265 4.31 13.77 -12.91
C PHE A 265 4.03 12.39 -13.50
N ARG A 266 2.76 12.00 -13.60
CA ARG A 266 2.39 10.66 -14.10
C ARG A 266 2.68 10.43 -15.57
N ASP A 267 2.76 11.50 -16.36
CA ASP A 267 3.17 11.50 -17.76
C ASP A 267 4.70 11.49 -17.96
N ASP A 268 5.50 11.58 -16.88
CA ASP A 268 6.92 11.30 -16.97
C ASP A 268 7.15 9.83 -17.33
N GLU A 269 8.11 9.55 -18.22
CA GLU A 269 8.43 8.21 -18.74
C GLU A 269 8.54 7.15 -17.64
N TYR A 270 9.17 7.51 -16.51
CA TYR A 270 9.33 6.61 -15.36
C TYR A 270 8.01 6.14 -14.75
N TYR A 271 7.03 7.03 -14.57
CA TYR A 271 5.73 6.65 -13.99
C TYR A 271 4.82 6.06 -15.06
N ALA A 272 4.79 6.64 -16.26
CA ALA A 272 3.98 6.16 -17.37
C ALA A 272 4.28 4.69 -17.72
N SER A 273 5.55 4.25 -17.60
CA SER A 273 5.95 2.87 -17.84
C SER A 273 5.38 1.82 -16.86
N LYS A 274 4.74 2.27 -15.76
CA LYS A 274 4.23 1.42 -14.66
C LYS A 274 2.71 1.41 -14.57
N GLU A 275 2.04 2.12 -15.48
CA GLU A 275 0.59 2.22 -15.56
C GLU A 275 -0.02 0.99 -16.26
N TYR A 276 -1.23 0.63 -15.85
CA TYR A 276 -2.03 -0.47 -16.38
C TYR A 276 -3.51 -0.19 -16.12
N ASP A 277 -4.41 -0.80 -16.89
CA ASP A 277 -5.84 -0.68 -16.63
C ASP A 277 -6.32 -1.80 -15.70
N MET A 278 -6.79 -1.44 -14.51
CA MET A 278 -7.41 -2.39 -13.57
C MET A 278 -8.69 -3.00 -14.16
N GLY A 279 -9.36 -2.31 -15.08
CA GLY A 279 -10.54 -2.80 -15.78
C GLY A 279 -10.29 -4.09 -16.58
N ASP A 280 -9.02 -4.37 -16.93
CA ASP A 280 -8.64 -5.60 -17.61
C ASP A 280 -8.53 -6.83 -16.69
N ILE A 281 -8.65 -6.66 -15.37
CA ILE A 281 -8.59 -7.79 -14.44
C ILE A 281 -9.92 -8.55 -14.47
N GLU A 282 -9.94 -9.75 -15.05
CA GLU A 282 -11.17 -10.56 -15.21
C GLU A 282 -11.26 -11.73 -14.21
N VAL A 283 -10.13 -12.19 -13.68
CA VAL A 283 -10.08 -13.35 -12.78
C VAL A 283 -10.75 -13.04 -11.43
N PRO A 284 -11.28 -14.07 -10.74
CA PRO A 284 -11.72 -13.94 -9.35
C PRO A 284 -10.69 -13.24 -8.46
N LEU A 285 -11.17 -12.33 -7.62
CA LEU A 285 -10.37 -11.39 -6.85
C LEU A 285 -10.87 -11.29 -5.40
N LEU A 286 -9.98 -11.51 -4.42
CA LEU A 286 -10.21 -11.13 -3.02
C LEU A 286 -9.20 -10.04 -2.61
N SER A 287 -9.63 -8.78 -2.62
CA SER A 287 -8.81 -7.66 -2.13
C SER A 287 -8.87 -7.62 -0.61
N VAL A 288 -7.72 -7.69 0.06
CA VAL A 288 -7.64 -7.58 1.52
C VAL A 288 -6.95 -6.28 1.90
N ALA A 289 -7.74 -5.31 2.37
CA ALA A 289 -7.27 -4.02 2.87
C ALA A 289 -7.07 -4.06 4.38
N ASN A 290 -6.30 -3.12 4.93
CA ASN A 290 -6.09 -2.97 6.38
C ASN A 290 -6.30 -1.52 6.80
N TRP A 291 -7.15 -1.28 7.79
CA TRP A 291 -7.44 0.07 8.30
C TRP A 291 -6.21 0.79 8.87
N GLY A 292 -5.18 0.05 9.27
CA GLY A 292 -3.89 0.58 9.71
C GLY A 292 -2.97 1.04 8.59
N GLY A 293 -3.23 0.61 7.34
CA GLY A 293 -2.40 0.87 6.17
C GLY A 293 -2.53 2.29 5.60
N ILE A 294 -2.74 3.30 6.44
CA ILE A 294 -3.15 4.68 6.09
C ILE A 294 -2.10 5.51 5.33
N LEU A 295 -0.96 4.91 4.95
CA LEU A 295 0.19 5.56 4.32
C LEU A 295 0.78 4.78 3.13
N LEU A 296 0.20 3.61 2.80
CA LEU A 296 0.69 2.80 1.69
C LEU A 296 -0.43 2.01 1.00
N HIS A 297 -0.94 0.94 1.63
CA HIS A 297 -1.74 -0.05 0.90
C HIS A 297 -3.26 0.16 0.94
N LEU A 298 -3.78 0.81 1.98
CA LEU A 298 -5.23 0.91 2.23
C LEU A 298 -5.99 1.47 1.01
N ARG A 299 -5.53 2.61 0.49
CA ARG A 299 -6.11 3.24 -0.70
C ARG A 299 -6.07 2.30 -1.90
N GLY A 300 -4.92 1.67 -2.14
CA GLY A 300 -4.70 0.80 -3.30
C GLY A 300 -5.60 -0.43 -3.32
N ASN A 301 -5.82 -1.07 -2.18
CA ASN A 301 -6.73 -2.23 -2.10
C ASN A 301 -8.19 -1.86 -2.36
N ILE A 302 -8.63 -0.72 -1.83
CA ILE A 302 -10.01 -0.24 -1.99
C ILE A 302 -10.23 0.18 -3.45
N GLU A 303 -9.34 1.01 -4.01
CA GLU A 303 -9.46 1.44 -5.40
C GLU A 303 -9.26 0.26 -6.39
N GLY A 304 -8.37 -0.68 -6.07
CA GLY A 304 -8.19 -1.92 -6.84
C GLY A 304 -9.47 -2.74 -6.91
N PHE A 305 -10.18 -2.90 -5.79
CA PHE A 305 -11.50 -3.53 -5.76
C PHE A 305 -12.53 -2.74 -6.58
N CYS A 306 -12.60 -1.42 -6.42
CA CYS A 306 -13.55 -0.57 -7.14
C CYS A 306 -13.38 -0.67 -8.66
N HIS A 307 -12.14 -0.62 -9.15
CA HIS A 307 -11.83 -0.48 -10.57
C HIS A 307 -11.50 -1.79 -11.29
N ALA A 308 -11.30 -2.90 -10.57
CA ALA A 308 -11.11 -4.21 -11.21
C ALA A 308 -12.34 -4.61 -12.04
N GLY A 309 -12.11 -5.09 -13.27
CA GLY A 309 -13.16 -5.55 -14.20
C GLY A 309 -13.87 -6.85 -13.79
N SER A 310 -13.34 -7.56 -12.80
CA SER A 310 -13.83 -8.87 -12.39
C SER A 310 -15.25 -8.80 -11.86
N SER A 311 -16.13 -9.67 -12.38
CA SER A 311 -17.49 -9.87 -11.85
C SER A 311 -17.51 -10.69 -10.57
N GLN A 312 -16.38 -11.32 -10.23
CA GLN A 312 -16.19 -12.14 -9.04
C GLN A 312 -15.12 -11.50 -8.15
N LYS A 313 -15.51 -10.38 -7.53
CA LYS A 313 -14.63 -9.64 -6.63
C LYS A 313 -15.21 -9.49 -5.24
N TRP A 314 -14.33 -9.49 -4.25
CA TRP A 314 -14.64 -9.33 -2.82
C TRP A 314 -13.64 -8.37 -2.18
N LEU A 315 -14.12 -7.60 -1.21
CA LEU A 315 -13.32 -6.70 -0.38
C LEU A 315 -13.39 -7.17 1.08
N ARG A 316 -12.24 -7.52 1.64
CA ARG A 316 -12.08 -7.80 3.07
C ARG A 316 -11.26 -6.69 3.69
N ILE A 317 -11.71 -6.12 4.81
CA ILE A 317 -10.96 -5.08 5.52
C ILE A 317 -10.66 -5.53 6.94
N ILE A 318 -9.38 -5.58 7.29
CA ILE A 318 -8.86 -6.09 8.56
C ILE A 318 -8.20 -4.97 9.39
N THR A 319 -7.72 -5.35 10.57
CA THR A 319 -6.83 -4.56 11.45
C THR A 319 -5.61 -5.40 11.81
N GLY A 320 -4.61 -4.77 12.44
CA GLY A 320 -3.38 -5.42 12.89
C GLY A 320 -2.15 -4.96 12.12
N ARG A 321 -0.98 -5.41 12.58
CA ARG A 321 0.32 -5.11 11.97
C ARG A 321 0.41 -5.74 10.58
N HIS A 322 1.04 -5.10 9.61
CA HIS A 322 1.03 -5.50 8.19
C HIS A 322 1.38 -6.98 7.90
N ASP A 323 2.25 -7.58 8.69
CA ASP A 323 2.85 -8.90 8.49
C ASP A 323 2.11 -10.06 9.16
N LEU A 324 1.39 -9.82 10.26
CA LEU A 324 0.86 -10.90 11.10
C LEU A 324 -0.52 -11.44 10.67
N PRO A 325 -1.52 -10.61 10.32
CA PRO A 325 -2.85 -11.06 9.96
C PRO A 325 -2.90 -12.02 8.79
N PHE A 326 -1.96 -11.91 7.85
CA PHE A 326 -1.83 -12.86 6.74
C PHE A 326 -1.64 -14.31 7.21
N TYR A 327 -1.06 -14.52 8.40
CA TYR A 327 -0.78 -15.83 8.99
C TYR A 327 -1.73 -16.20 10.14
N TYR A 328 -2.70 -15.34 10.49
CA TYR A 328 -3.72 -15.69 11.48
C TYR A 328 -4.59 -16.82 10.96
N LYS A 329 -4.92 -17.77 11.85
CA LYS A 329 -5.65 -18.97 11.47
C LYS A 329 -6.94 -18.64 10.74
N GLU A 330 -7.72 -17.70 11.27
CA GLU A 330 -9.02 -17.31 10.70
C GLU A 330 -8.87 -16.68 9.31
N GLU A 331 -7.77 -15.96 9.09
CA GLU A 331 -7.47 -15.24 7.86
C GLU A 331 -6.92 -16.17 6.77
N VAL A 332 -6.05 -17.11 7.15
CA VAL A 332 -5.55 -18.19 6.27
C VAL A 332 -6.70 -19.09 5.82
N GLU A 333 -7.67 -19.36 6.69
CA GLU A 333 -8.87 -20.11 6.34
C GLU A 333 -9.72 -19.40 5.28
N ILE A 334 -9.84 -18.07 5.34
CA ILE A 334 -10.49 -17.28 4.29
C ILE A 334 -9.71 -17.35 2.98
N GLN A 335 -8.38 -17.20 3.02
CA GLN A 335 -7.52 -17.35 1.84
C GLN A 335 -7.71 -18.73 1.20
N ARG A 336 -7.64 -19.80 2.01
CA ARG A 336 -7.76 -21.18 1.55
C ARG A 336 -9.15 -21.43 0.97
N SER A 337 -10.21 -21.03 1.66
CA SER A 337 -11.59 -21.20 1.19
C SER A 337 -11.82 -20.56 -0.18
N PHE A 338 -11.32 -19.34 -0.39
CA PHE A 338 -11.41 -18.67 -1.68
C PHE A 338 -10.60 -19.40 -2.76
N LEU A 339 -9.36 -19.76 -2.45
CA LEU A 339 -8.49 -20.46 -3.40
C LEU A 339 -9.04 -21.86 -3.75
N ASP A 340 -9.59 -22.60 -2.79
CA ASP A 340 -10.17 -23.92 -3.00
C ASP A 340 -11.36 -23.85 -3.98
N ALA A 341 -12.21 -22.82 -3.84
CA ALA A 341 -13.34 -22.62 -4.74
C ALA A 341 -12.90 -22.43 -6.21
N PHE A 342 -11.88 -21.59 -6.46
CA PHE A 342 -11.49 -21.20 -7.82
C PHE A 342 -10.39 -22.07 -8.43
N LEU A 343 -9.54 -22.70 -7.62
CA LEU A 343 -8.43 -23.52 -8.09
C LEU A 343 -8.70 -25.02 -8.00
N LYS A 344 -9.56 -25.48 -7.08
CA LYS A 344 -9.92 -26.89 -6.91
C LYS A 344 -11.38 -27.21 -7.22
N GLY A 345 -12.23 -26.19 -7.37
CA GLY A 345 -13.69 -26.37 -7.51
C GLY A 345 -14.37 -26.81 -6.21
N GLN A 346 -13.73 -26.58 -5.07
CA GLN A 346 -14.22 -26.95 -3.73
C GLN A 346 -14.78 -25.69 -3.05
N ASP A 347 -16.09 -25.44 -3.23
CA ASP A 347 -16.73 -24.19 -2.81
C ASP A 347 -17.69 -24.38 -1.61
N GLU A 348 -17.15 -24.80 -0.47
CA GLU A 348 -17.94 -25.02 0.75
C GLU A 348 -18.58 -23.73 1.29
N ALA A 349 -17.88 -22.61 1.18
CA ALA A 349 -18.35 -21.30 1.64
C ALA A 349 -19.37 -20.65 0.68
N GLY A 350 -19.36 -21.04 -0.60
CA GLY A 350 -20.28 -20.54 -1.61
C GLY A 350 -19.84 -19.23 -2.27
N TRP A 351 -18.55 -19.04 -2.52
CA TRP A 351 -17.98 -17.94 -3.30
C TRP A 351 -18.57 -17.86 -4.71
N THR A 352 -18.73 -19.00 -5.38
CA THR A 352 -19.28 -19.07 -6.75
C THR A 352 -20.80 -19.03 -6.79
N THR A 353 -21.45 -19.29 -5.64
CA THR A 353 -22.92 -19.35 -5.51
C THR A 353 -23.53 -18.04 -4.99
N GLY A 354 -22.71 -17.05 -4.65
CA GLY A 354 -23.15 -15.76 -4.12
C GLY A 354 -23.52 -15.77 -2.63
N LYS A 355 -23.17 -16.82 -1.88
CA LYS A 355 -23.40 -16.88 -0.42
C LYS A 355 -22.42 -16.02 0.37
N VAL A 356 -21.21 -15.82 -0.14
CA VAL A 356 -20.20 -14.99 0.50
C VAL A 356 -20.46 -13.51 0.17
N PRO A 357 -20.68 -12.64 1.18
CA PRO A 357 -20.95 -11.22 0.95
C PRO A 357 -19.76 -10.52 0.30
N ARG A 358 -20.05 -9.58 -0.61
CA ARG A 358 -19.02 -8.89 -1.42
C ARG A 358 -18.07 -8.05 -0.59
N VAL A 359 -18.51 -7.55 0.56
CA VAL A 359 -17.70 -6.75 1.47
C VAL A 359 -17.81 -7.31 2.88
N ASP A 360 -16.67 -7.49 3.54
CA ASP A 360 -16.57 -7.85 4.96
C ASP A 360 -15.51 -6.98 5.63
N MET A 361 -15.85 -6.29 6.72
CA MET A 361 -14.95 -5.32 7.35
C MET A 361 -14.98 -5.42 8.87
N VAL A 362 -13.82 -5.22 9.49
CA VAL A 362 -13.71 -4.90 10.93
C VAL A 362 -14.26 -3.50 11.17
N LEU A 363 -15.02 -3.32 12.26
CA LEU A 363 -15.53 -2.05 12.73
C LEU A 363 -14.76 -1.63 13.99
N ARG A 364 -13.98 -0.56 13.90
CA ARG A 364 -13.18 0.00 15.00
C ARG A 364 -14.08 0.75 15.98
N LYS A 365 -14.52 0.05 17.03
CA LYS A 365 -15.39 0.54 18.10
C LYS A 365 -14.67 0.52 19.44
N GLY A 366 -14.69 1.64 20.15
CA GLY A 366 -14.02 1.80 21.44
C GLY A 366 -12.50 1.97 21.31
N ASP A 367 -11.84 2.02 22.45
CA ASP A 367 -10.38 2.12 22.59
C ASP A 367 -9.84 0.79 23.13
N VAL A 368 -9.40 -0.09 22.22
CA VAL A 368 -8.80 -1.39 22.55
C VAL A 368 -7.27 -1.35 22.54
N GLY A 369 -6.67 -0.16 22.34
CA GLY A 369 -5.25 0.01 22.13
C GLY A 369 -4.77 -0.30 20.70
N PHE A 370 -3.47 -0.47 20.55
CA PHE A 370 -2.79 -0.74 19.28
C PHE A 370 -1.70 -1.79 19.47
N ASN A 371 -1.40 -2.53 18.39
CA ASN A 371 -0.43 -3.62 18.34
C ASN A 371 -0.68 -4.69 19.43
N ASP A 372 -1.95 -5.01 19.64
CA ASP A 372 -2.44 -6.05 20.55
C ASP A 372 -3.48 -6.90 19.81
N GLU A 373 -3.05 -8.04 19.28
CA GLU A 373 -3.91 -8.95 18.52
C GLU A 373 -5.14 -9.39 19.32
N VAL A 374 -4.99 -9.67 20.61
CA VAL A 374 -6.08 -10.21 21.45
C VAL A 374 -7.14 -9.14 21.65
N ALA A 375 -6.71 -7.90 21.91
CA ALA A 375 -7.61 -6.77 22.07
C ALA A 375 -8.29 -6.41 20.72
N GLU A 376 -7.55 -6.39 19.61
CA GLU A 376 -8.11 -6.07 18.29
C GLU A 376 -9.12 -7.10 17.78
N ARG A 377 -8.98 -8.38 18.15
CA ARG A 377 -9.98 -9.43 17.86
C ARG A 377 -11.36 -9.14 18.46
N THR A 378 -11.46 -8.24 19.44
CA THR A 378 -12.74 -7.85 20.04
C THR A 378 -13.55 -6.88 19.17
N TYR A 379 -12.93 -6.28 18.15
CA TYR A 379 -13.65 -5.42 17.23
C TYR A 379 -14.75 -6.20 16.47
N PRO A 380 -15.99 -5.69 16.42
CA PRO A 380 -17.04 -6.34 15.66
C PRO A 380 -16.73 -6.35 14.16
N ARG A 381 -17.22 -7.36 13.44
CA ARG A 381 -17.19 -7.39 11.97
C ARG A 381 -18.58 -7.15 11.40
N ARG A 382 -18.66 -6.57 10.20
CA ARG A 382 -19.91 -6.40 9.46
C ARG A 382 -19.71 -6.72 7.99
N THR A 383 -20.74 -7.30 7.40
CA THR A 383 -20.82 -7.61 5.97
C THR A 383 -21.74 -6.64 5.22
N GLU A 384 -21.39 -6.33 3.98
CA GLU A 384 -22.15 -5.47 3.06
C GLU A 384 -22.12 -6.06 1.63
N ASN A 385 -23.06 -5.60 0.79
CA ASN A 385 -23.19 -6.08 -0.60
C ASN A 385 -22.31 -5.29 -1.59
N GLU A 386 -21.87 -4.09 -1.22
CA GLU A 386 -21.19 -3.17 -2.12
C GLU A 386 -20.30 -2.18 -1.36
N TRP A 387 -19.34 -1.62 -2.09
CA TRP A 387 -18.48 -0.53 -1.63
C TRP A 387 -18.46 0.58 -2.71
N PRO A 388 -18.62 1.86 -2.35
CA PRO A 388 -19.01 2.35 -1.02
C PRO A 388 -20.38 1.81 -0.58
N ILE A 389 -20.65 1.83 0.72
CA ILE A 389 -21.92 1.32 1.26
C ILE A 389 -23.07 2.18 0.71
N SER A 390 -24.10 1.59 0.10
CA SER A 390 -25.17 2.35 -0.58
C SER A 390 -25.92 3.33 0.32
N ARG A 391 -26.16 2.97 1.58
CA ARG A 391 -26.84 3.84 2.56
C ARG A 391 -25.93 4.94 3.15
N THR A 392 -24.72 5.14 2.62
CA THR A 392 -23.81 6.19 3.13
C THR A 392 -24.43 7.58 2.97
N GLU A 393 -24.50 8.32 4.07
CA GLU A 393 -24.86 9.74 4.10
C GLU A 393 -23.59 10.59 4.11
N TRP A 394 -23.27 11.21 2.97
CA TRP A 394 -22.12 12.09 2.80
C TRP A 394 -22.40 13.47 3.43
N LYS A 395 -22.08 13.64 4.72
CA LYS A 395 -22.41 14.87 5.46
C LYS A 395 -21.26 15.85 5.50
N LYS A 396 -21.55 17.11 5.19
CA LYS A 396 -20.61 18.22 5.37
C LYS A 396 -20.55 18.61 6.85
N TRP A 397 -19.33 18.71 7.35
CA TRP A 397 -19.00 19.30 8.63
C TRP A 397 -18.10 20.51 8.36
N TYR A 398 -18.58 21.69 8.71
CA TYR A 398 -17.99 22.96 8.36
C TYR A 398 -16.97 23.42 9.41
N LEU A 399 -15.86 23.95 8.93
CA LEU A 399 -14.83 24.56 9.76
C LEU A 399 -15.22 26.02 10.04
N THR A 400 -14.97 26.50 11.25
CA THR A 400 -15.19 27.92 11.61
C THR A 400 -13.88 28.63 12.02
N PRO A 401 -13.81 29.97 11.95
CA PRO A 401 -12.67 30.73 12.46
C PRO A 401 -12.37 30.49 13.95
N ASN A 402 -13.36 30.01 14.71
CA ASN A 402 -13.24 29.69 16.13
C ASN A 402 -12.69 28.29 16.38
N LYS A 403 -12.14 27.62 15.35
CA LYS A 403 -11.53 26.28 15.44
C LYS A 403 -12.55 25.19 15.83
N THR A 404 -13.81 25.35 15.40
CA THR A 404 -14.86 24.35 15.58
C THR A 404 -15.18 23.64 14.27
N LEU A 405 -15.71 22.42 14.39
CA LEU A 405 -16.19 21.59 13.28
C LEU A 405 -17.67 21.26 13.53
N THR A 406 -18.59 21.77 12.71
CA THR A 406 -20.05 21.70 12.98
C THR A 406 -20.85 21.33 11.73
N PRO A 407 -21.94 20.54 11.82
CA PRO A 407 -22.84 20.32 10.70
C PRO A 407 -23.74 21.53 10.41
N ASP A 408 -23.76 22.55 11.29
CA ASP A 408 -24.65 23.70 11.20
C ASP A 408 -24.03 24.84 10.35
N LEU A 409 -24.61 25.07 9.17
CA LEU A 409 -24.18 26.12 8.25
C LEU A 409 -24.55 27.54 8.75
N GLU A 410 -25.57 27.70 9.59
CA GLU A 410 -25.95 29.01 10.13
C GLU A 410 -24.87 29.52 11.08
N VAL A 411 -24.33 28.64 11.93
CA VAL A 411 -23.19 28.93 12.81
C VAL A 411 -21.97 29.40 11.99
N VAL A 412 -21.72 28.78 10.84
CA VAL A 412 -20.60 29.14 9.95
C VAL A 412 -20.79 30.52 9.34
N ASN A 413 -22.00 30.80 8.86
CA ASN A 413 -22.34 32.10 8.27
C ASN A 413 -22.18 33.22 9.29
N ALA A 414 -22.67 33.03 10.52
CA ALA A 414 -22.50 33.98 11.61
C ALA A 414 -21.03 34.16 12.02
N ALA A 415 -20.24 33.08 12.04
CA ALA A 415 -18.82 33.15 12.38
C ALA A 415 -17.94 33.76 11.27
N SER A 416 -18.46 33.85 10.03
CA SER A 416 -17.69 34.22 8.83
C SER A 416 -18.18 35.53 8.17
N GLU A 417 -18.82 36.43 8.92
CA GLU A 417 -19.29 37.73 8.42
C GLU A 417 -18.17 38.63 7.87
N ARG A 418 -16.93 38.41 8.33
CA ARG A 418 -15.75 39.15 7.91
C ARG A 418 -14.66 38.19 7.47
N ARG A 419 -13.75 38.67 6.62
CA ARG A 419 -12.59 37.87 6.21
C ARG A 419 -11.66 37.65 7.40
N VAL A 420 -11.36 36.38 7.68
CA VAL A 420 -10.43 35.95 8.72
C VAL A 420 -9.46 34.92 8.14
N LYS A 421 -8.21 34.96 8.59
CA LYS A 421 -7.19 33.96 8.24
C LYS A 421 -6.72 33.26 9.50
N LEU A 422 -6.77 31.93 9.51
CA LEU A 422 -6.03 31.13 10.47
C LEU A 422 -4.70 30.76 9.83
N SER A 423 -3.61 31.23 10.42
CA SER A 423 -2.27 31.15 9.83
C SER A 423 -1.36 30.19 10.60
N TYR A 424 -0.50 29.49 9.87
CA TYR A 424 0.52 28.59 10.41
C TYR A 424 1.74 28.63 9.48
N GLU A 425 2.94 28.40 10.01
CA GLU A 425 4.15 28.42 9.19
C GLU A 425 4.17 27.23 8.23
N ALA A 426 4.70 27.42 7.02
CA ALA A 426 4.97 26.33 6.09
C ALA A 426 6.14 25.46 6.59
N LEU A 427 6.33 24.28 5.99
CA LEU A 427 7.47 23.39 6.27
C LEU A 427 7.56 22.90 7.73
N GLY A 428 6.41 22.63 8.36
CA GLY A 428 6.38 21.94 9.65
C GLY A 428 7.04 20.55 9.58
N THR A 429 7.57 20.10 10.72
CA THR A 429 8.16 18.77 10.88
C THR A 429 7.50 18.03 12.03
N LEU A 430 7.85 16.75 12.25
CA LEU A 430 7.36 16.01 13.41
C LEU A 430 7.79 16.63 14.75
N GLU A 431 9.00 17.18 14.79
CA GLU A 431 9.60 17.80 15.97
C GLU A 431 9.07 19.23 16.20
N ASN A 432 8.67 19.92 15.13
CA ASN A 432 8.08 21.25 15.17
C ASN A 432 6.85 21.32 14.25
N PRO A 433 5.73 20.71 14.65
CA PRO A 433 4.54 20.68 13.80
C PRO A 433 3.90 22.06 13.71
N GLN A 434 3.53 22.46 12.50
CA GLN A 434 2.86 23.72 12.20
C GLN A 434 1.47 23.43 11.66
N LEU A 435 0.44 23.74 12.44
CA LEU A 435 -0.91 23.23 12.21
C LEU A 435 -2.03 24.08 12.82
N VAL A 436 -3.25 23.84 12.35
CA VAL A 436 -4.51 24.32 12.93
C VAL A 436 -5.44 23.12 13.11
N GLN A 437 -6.12 23.04 14.26
CA GLN A 437 -7.08 21.98 14.58
C GLN A 437 -8.50 22.52 14.68
N PHE A 438 -9.47 21.74 14.21
CA PHE A 438 -10.90 21.99 14.29
C PHE A 438 -11.57 20.82 14.97
N THR A 439 -12.34 21.08 16.03
CA THR A 439 -12.91 20.02 16.89
C THR A 439 -14.43 20.03 16.81
N THR A 440 -15.03 18.84 16.74
CA THR A 440 -16.49 18.70 16.85
C THR A 440 -16.96 18.93 18.28
N ASP A 441 -18.24 19.28 18.44
CA ASP A 441 -18.92 18.99 19.71
C ASP A 441 -18.92 17.48 20.00
N PRO A 442 -19.10 17.06 21.26
CA PRO A 442 -19.22 15.65 21.57
C PRO A 442 -20.39 15.06 20.79
N PHE A 443 -20.19 13.89 20.19
CA PHE A 443 -21.29 13.18 19.55
C PHE A 443 -22.33 12.79 20.61
N GLU A 444 -23.60 13.09 20.36
CA GLU A 444 -24.69 12.82 21.32
C GLU A 444 -25.12 11.34 21.32
N ARG A 445 -24.87 10.65 20.21
CA ARG A 445 -25.24 9.26 19.98
C ARG A 445 -24.13 8.53 19.25
N GLU A 446 -24.16 7.20 19.33
CA GLU A 446 -23.28 6.35 18.55
C GLU A 446 -23.37 6.72 17.06
N THR A 447 -22.24 7.02 16.45
CA THR A 447 -22.16 7.47 15.05
C THR A 447 -21.06 6.72 14.34
N GLU A 448 -21.40 6.05 13.25
CA GLU A 448 -20.43 5.36 12.42
C GLU A 448 -19.98 6.24 11.25
N ILE A 449 -18.67 6.34 11.08
CA ILE A 449 -18.03 6.94 9.91
C ILE A 449 -17.29 5.84 9.15
N THR A 450 -17.72 5.50 7.93
CA THR A 450 -17.09 4.46 7.11
C THR A 450 -17.07 4.84 5.63
N GLY A 451 -15.88 5.02 5.05
CA GLY A 451 -15.71 5.36 3.63
C GLY A 451 -14.62 6.40 3.40
N ASN A 452 -14.54 6.91 2.17
CA ASN A 452 -13.64 8.00 1.77
C ASN A 452 -14.01 9.33 2.45
N ILE A 453 -13.04 10.24 2.58
CA ILE A 453 -13.24 11.56 3.18
C ILE A 453 -12.63 12.60 2.25
N VAL A 454 -13.28 13.78 2.16
CA VAL A 454 -12.74 14.92 1.41
C VAL A 454 -12.75 16.16 2.29
N ALA A 455 -11.62 16.83 2.40
CA ALA A 455 -11.52 18.14 3.04
C ALA A 455 -11.49 19.24 1.98
N HIS A 456 -12.56 20.03 1.89
CA HIS A 456 -12.65 21.22 1.06
C HIS A 456 -12.16 22.44 1.82
N LEU A 457 -11.10 23.07 1.34
CA LEU A 457 -10.44 24.20 1.99
C LEU A 457 -10.26 25.37 1.04
N VAL A 458 -10.41 26.58 1.57
CA VAL A 458 -10.01 27.83 0.92
C VAL A 458 -8.68 28.26 1.52
N VAL A 459 -7.61 28.18 0.73
CA VAL A 459 -6.24 28.41 1.22
C VAL A 459 -5.56 29.57 0.50
N SER A 460 -4.60 30.20 1.17
CA SER A 460 -3.67 31.17 0.57
C SER A 460 -2.30 31.10 1.23
N ALA A 461 -1.31 31.74 0.61
CA ALA A 461 0.03 31.88 1.19
C ALA A 461 0.47 33.35 1.26
N SER A 462 1.36 33.66 2.22
CA SER A 462 2.09 34.92 2.27
C SER A 462 3.59 34.70 2.52
N ALA A 463 4.44 35.56 1.96
CA ALA A 463 5.87 35.52 2.23
C ALA A 463 6.19 35.95 3.67
N LEU A 464 7.27 35.39 4.24
CA LEU A 464 7.89 35.94 5.44
C LEU A 464 8.66 37.22 5.09
N SER A 465 8.79 38.14 6.04
CA SER A 465 9.58 39.35 5.86
C SER A 465 11.04 39.00 5.54
N GLY A 466 11.53 39.40 4.36
CA GLY A 466 12.88 39.09 3.88
C GLY A 466 13.08 37.64 3.40
N GLY A 467 12.02 36.84 3.33
CA GLY A 467 12.04 35.46 2.81
C GLY A 467 11.81 35.36 1.30
N HIS A 468 11.85 34.13 0.80
CA HIS A 468 11.42 33.84 -0.58
C HIS A 468 9.91 34.06 -0.74
N THR A 469 9.47 34.28 -1.99
CA THR A 469 8.03 34.30 -2.31
C THR A 469 7.56 32.86 -2.50
N PRO A 470 6.64 32.34 -1.65
CA PRO A 470 6.06 31.02 -1.86
C PRO A 470 5.44 30.90 -3.25
N SER A 471 5.66 29.75 -3.89
CA SER A 471 5.07 29.39 -5.18
C SER A 471 4.19 28.15 -5.11
N ASP A 472 4.05 27.56 -3.91
CA ASP A 472 3.21 26.38 -3.67
C ASP A 472 2.81 26.29 -2.18
N ILE A 473 1.84 25.42 -1.89
CA ILE A 473 1.38 25.07 -0.54
C ILE A 473 1.27 23.53 -0.49
N ASP A 474 1.90 22.90 0.49
CA ASP A 474 1.64 21.50 0.82
C ASP A 474 0.66 21.43 2.00
N LEU A 475 -0.42 20.68 1.83
CA LEU A 475 -1.45 20.43 2.84
C LEU A 475 -1.37 19.00 3.33
N PHE A 476 -1.32 18.84 4.65
CA PHE A 476 -1.35 17.57 5.35
C PHE A 476 -2.58 17.54 6.24
N ILE A 477 -3.47 16.58 6.02
CA ILE A 477 -4.72 16.43 6.76
C ILE A 477 -4.61 15.21 7.66
N THR A 478 -4.92 15.37 8.95
CA THR A 478 -5.06 14.24 9.87
C THR A 478 -6.42 14.31 10.53
N LEU A 479 -7.17 13.21 10.48
CA LEU A 479 -8.40 13.06 11.26
C LEU A 479 -8.07 12.24 12.51
N ARG A 480 -8.46 12.72 13.68
CA ARG A 480 -8.19 12.08 14.97
C ARG A 480 -9.50 11.75 15.67
N HIS A 481 -9.51 10.64 16.40
CA HIS A 481 -10.61 10.21 17.25
C HIS A 481 -10.24 10.47 18.71
N ILE A 482 -11.03 11.30 19.40
CA ILE A 482 -10.88 11.57 20.82
C ILE A 482 -11.99 10.83 21.56
N SER A 483 -11.61 9.97 22.50
CA SER A 483 -12.54 9.21 23.35
C SER A 483 -13.41 10.14 24.22
N PRO A 484 -14.52 9.64 24.79
CA PRO A 484 -15.33 10.40 25.76
C PRO A 484 -14.55 10.88 26.99
N LYS A 485 -13.39 10.27 27.28
CA LYS A 485 -12.48 10.63 28.37
C LYS A 485 -11.51 11.76 28.00
N GLY A 486 -11.51 12.22 26.75
CA GLY A 486 -10.62 13.27 26.27
C GLY A 486 -9.24 12.79 25.78
N ASN A 487 -9.00 11.48 25.73
CA ASN A 487 -7.75 10.91 25.21
C ASN A 487 -7.90 10.59 23.72
N GLU A 488 -6.84 10.79 22.94
CA GLU A 488 -6.77 10.29 21.56
C GLU A 488 -6.76 8.75 21.55
N VAL A 489 -7.59 8.18 20.68
CA VAL A 489 -7.64 6.74 20.40
C VAL A 489 -6.71 6.45 19.23
N PHE A 490 -5.71 5.63 19.48
CA PHE A 490 -4.75 5.18 18.47
C PHE A 490 -5.16 3.82 17.91
N TYR A 491 -4.77 3.58 16.67
CA TYR A 491 -4.95 2.30 15.99
C TYR A 491 -3.60 1.70 15.60
N THR A 492 -3.58 0.42 15.29
CA THR A 492 -2.37 -0.27 14.81
C THR A 492 -2.05 0.18 13.39
N GLY A 493 -0.90 0.82 13.21
CA GLY A 493 -0.33 1.16 11.92
C GLY A 493 0.43 0.00 11.28
N THR A 494 0.94 0.24 10.06
CA THR A 494 1.68 -0.75 9.26
C THR A 494 2.79 -1.46 10.04
N ALA A 495 3.56 -0.75 10.87
CA ALA A 495 4.68 -1.32 11.62
C ALA A 495 4.32 -1.72 13.07
N GLY A 496 3.04 -1.67 13.44
CA GLY A 496 2.57 -1.84 14.81
C GLY A 496 2.69 -0.55 15.63
N ASP A 497 2.94 0.57 14.96
CA ASP A 497 3.02 1.90 15.55
C ASP A 497 1.62 2.50 15.79
N PRO A 498 1.46 3.38 16.79
CA PRO A 498 0.18 4.05 17.02
C PRO A 498 -0.07 5.11 15.94
N VAL A 499 -1.16 4.93 15.18
CA VAL A 499 -1.56 5.86 14.13
C VAL A 499 -2.90 6.54 14.44
N PRO A 500 -3.14 7.77 13.94
CA PRO A 500 -4.44 8.42 14.02
C PRO A 500 -5.47 7.71 13.13
N LEU A 501 -6.70 8.22 13.09
CA LEU A 501 -7.81 7.57 12.40
C LEU A 501 -7.58 7.41 10.89
N THR A 502 -7.09 8.46 10.23
CA THR A 502 -6.70 8.47 8.81
C THR A 502 -5.96 9.77 8.47
N LYS A 503 -5.36 9.82 7.27
CA LYS A 503 -4.60 10.97 6.76
C LYS A 503 -4.91 11.27 5.28
N GLY A 504 -4.58 12.48 4.84
CA GLY A 504 -4.75 12.98 3.49
C GLY A 504 -3.72 14.03 3.11
N TRP A 505 -3.49 14.21 1.82
CA TRP A 505 -2.42 15.08 1.31
C TRP A 505 -2.82 15.79 0.04
N LEU A 506 -2.34 17.02 -0.14
CA LEU A 506 -2.41 17.73 -1.41
C LEU A 506 -1.28 18.75 -1.55
N ARG A 507 -0.57 18.69 -2.68
CA ARG A 507 0.18 19.82 -3.21
C ARG A 507 -0.75 20.73 -3.98
N VAL A 508 -0.94 21.97 -3.52
CA VAL A 508 -1.94 22.90 -4.06
C VAL A 508 -1.66 23.27 -5.52
N SER A 509 -0.40 23.25 -5.97
CA SER A 509 -0.11 23.44 -7.40
C SER A 509 -0.63 22.31 -8.29
N LEU A 510 -1.01 21.16 -7.72
CA LEU A 510 -1.62 20.02 -8.39
C LEU A 510 -3.12 19.88 -8.05
N ARG A 511 -3.77 20.99 -7.64
CA ARG A 511 -5.17 21.00 -7.20
C ARG A 511 -6.20 20.62 -8.25
N ARG A 512 -5.88 20.72 -9.55
CA ARG A 512 -6.83 20.53 -10.65
C ARG A 512 -7.52 19.16 -10.58
N VAL A 513 -8.85 19.18 -10.42
CA VAL A 513 -9.70 17.99 -10.47
C VAL A 513 -10.23 17.81 -11.89
N ASN A 514 -10.12 16.60 -12.43
CA ASN A 514 -10.78 16.24 -13.68
C ASN A 514 -12.20 15.73 -13.37
N THR A 515 -13.16 16.65 -13.36
CA THR A 515 -14.56 16.36 -13.04
C THR A 515 -15.27 15.52 -14.11
N SER A 516 -14.71 15.44 -15.32
CA SER A 516 -15.22 14.61 -16.42
C SER A 516 -14.69 13.17 -16.38
N HIS A 517 -13.72 12.87 -15.51
CA HIS A 517 -13.12 11.55 -15.44
C HIS A 517 -14.12 10.52 -14.86
N PRO A 518 -14.25 9.31 -15.44
CA PRO A 518 -15.24 8.32 -14.99
C PRO A 518 -15.05 7.84 -13.54
N LYS A 519 -13.83 7.97 -13.01
CA LYS A 519 -13.49 7.64 -11.61
C LYS A 519 -13.73 8.80 -10.62
N HIS A 520 -14.06 10.00 -11.09
CA HIS A 520 -14.34 11.13 -10.21
C HIS A 520 -15.65 10.95 -9.46
N ARG A 521 -15.65 11.26 -8.16
CA ARG A 521 -16.83 11.38 -7.31
C ARG A 521 -16.68 12.63 -6.43
N ASP A 522 -17.78 13.20 -5.96
CA ASP A 522 -17.74 14.34 -5.02
C ASP A 522 -17.02 13.98 -3.70
N TYR A 523 -17.08 12.70 -3.32
CA TYR A 523 -16.38 12.16 -2.14
C TYR A 523 -14.99 11.56 -2.46
N LEU A 524 -14.55 11.63 -3.71
CA LEU A 524 -13.24 11.14 -4.17
C LEU A 524 -12.79 11.94 -5.41
N PRO A 525 -12.18 13.13 -5.21
CA PRO A 525 -11.76 13.98 -6.32
C PRO A 525 -10.70 13.27 -7.17
N TRP A 526 -10.90 13.23 -8.49
CA TRP A 526 -9.94 12.59 -9.39
C TRP A 526 -8.96 13.61 -9.95
N ARG A 527 -7.67 13.40 -9.69
CA ARG A 527 -6.57 14.21 -10.21
C ARG A 527 -5.70 13.35 -11.09
N GLU A 528 -5.29 13.84 -12.25
CA GLU A 528 -4.47 13.06 -13.17
C GLU A 528 -2.97 13.15 -12.86
N TYR A 529 -2.55 14.23 -12.19
CA TYR A 529 -1.16 14.53 -11.82
C TYR A 529 -0.22 14.58 -13.03
N LEU A 530 -0.71 15.13 -14.14
CA LEU A 530 0.07 15.35 -15.35
C LEU A 530 0.89 16.64 -15.22
N SER A 531 1.97 16.74 -15.99
CA SER A 531 2.79 17.96 -16.07
C SER A 531 1.96 19.19 -16.48
N THR A 532 0.92 18.98 -17.30
CA THR A 532 -0.02 20.02 -17.75
C THR A 532 -1.06 20.43 -16.71
N ASP A 533 -1.16 19.71 -15.59
CA ASP A 533 -2.05 20.07 -14.47
C ASP A 533 -1.44 21.08 -13.51
N LEU A 534 -0.13 21.37 -13.64
CA LEU A 534 0.60 22.24 -12.73
C LEU A 534 0.09 23.69 -12.80
N GLN A 535 -0.37 24.20 -11.67
CA GLN A 535 -0.89 25.56 -11.51
C GLN A 535 -0.22 26.22 -10.30
N PRO A 536 0.83 27.04 -10.47
CA PRO A 536 1.55 27.67 -9.36
C PRO A 536 0.63 28.43 -8.38
N VAL A 537 1.03 28.51 -7.12
CA VAL A 537 0.41 29.36 -6.11
C VAL A 537 1.01 30.76 -6.21
N ILE A 538 0.14 31.77 -6.20
CA ILE A 538 0.47 33.18 -6.18
C ILE A 538 0.14 33.72 -4.79
N VAL A 539 1.09 34.42 -4.18
CA VAL A 539 0.91 35.02 -2.85
C VAL A 539 -0.31 35.94 -2.83
N GLY A 540 -1.16 35.75 -1.82
CA GLY A 540 -2.37 36.55 -1.60
C GLY A 540 -3.61 36.09 -2.37
N GLU A 541 -3.48 35.24 -3.39
CA GLU A 541 -4.62 34.62 -4.06
C GLU A 541 -5.29 33.56 -3.18
N LEU A 542 -6.60 33.37 -3.38
CA LEU A 542 -7.39 32.34 -2.71
C LEU A 542 -7.55 31.14 -3.63
N TYR A 543 -7.32 29.94 -3.10
CA TYR A 543 -7.46 28.68 -3.81
C TYR A 543 -8.47 27.80 -3.09
N GLU A 544 -9.54 27.42 -3.78
CA GLU A 544 -10.45 26.36 -3.36
C GLU A 544 -9.87 25.01 -3.77
N VAL A 545 -9.71 24.10 -2.80
CA VAL A 545 -9.08 22.81 -3.01
C VAL A 545 -9.81 21.70 -2.28
N ASP A 546 -9.97 20.55 -2.94
CA ASP A 546 -10.50 19.33 -2.35
C ASP A 546 -9.37 18.36 -2.05
N VAL A 547 -9.02 18.18 -0.78
CA VAL A 547 -7.99 17.23 -0.35
C VAL A 547 -8.60 15.84 -0.15
N GLU A 548 -8.08 14.84 -0.86
CA GLU A 548 -8.43 13.44 -0.60
C GLU A 548 -7.85 13.02 0.76
N VAL A 549 -8.72 12.54 1.64
CA VAL A 549 -8.37 11.89 2.90
C VAL A 549 -8.74 10.42 2.76
N TRP A 550 -7.77 9.55 3.04
CA TRP A 550 -7.89 8.13 2.75
C TRP A 550 -9.06 7.50 3.51
N PRO A 551 -9.69 6.46 2.93
CA PRO A 551 -10.87 5.85 3.50
C PRO A 551 -10.60 5.32 4.91
N THR A 552 -11.64 5.35 5.75
CA THR A 552 -11.52 4.97 7.16
C THR A 552 -12.78 4.29 7.65
N ASN A 553 -12.69 3.70 8.83
CA ASN A 553 -13.83 3.24 9.61
C ASN A 553 -13.65 3.63 11.09
N VAL A 554 -14.69 4.13 11.74
CA VAL A 554 -14.78 4.25 13.21
C VAL A 554 -16.23 4.27 13.67
N ILE A 555 -16.50 3.67 14.83
CA ILE A 555 -17.75 3.85 15.58
C ILE A 555 -17.45 4.76 16.77
N LEU A 556 -17.95 5.99 16.69
CA LEU A 556 -17.80 7.01 17.72
C LEU A 556 -18.86 6.81 18.80
N GLU A 557 -18.42 6.70 20.05
CA GLU A 557 -19.30 6.58 21.21
C GLU A 557 -19.89 7.95 21.61
N PRO A 558 -21.03 7.99 22.32
CA PRO A 558 -21.52 9.24 22.92
C PRO A 558 -20.44 9.90 23.78
N GLY A 559 -20.23 11.20 23.58
CA GLY A 559 -19.17 11.97 24.25
C GLY A 559 -17.83 12.00 23.50
N ALA A 560 -17.60 11.10 22.53
CA ALA A 560 -16.41 11.13 21.68
C ALA A 560 -16.41 12.39 20.80
N ARG A 561 -15.24 12.76 20.28
CA ARG A 561 -15.07 13.90 19.37
C ARG A 561 -14.18 13.51 18.19
N LEU A 562 -14.36 14.21 17.07
CA LEU A 562 -13.39 14.22 15.99
C LEU A 562 -12.58 15.51 16.01
N VAL A 563 -11.30 15.40 15.69
CA VAL A 563 -10.42 16.56 15.46
C VAL A 563 -9.87 16.46 14.04
N LEU A 564 -10.16 17.48 13.23
CA LEU A 564 -9.55 17.66 11.91
C LEU A 564 -8.34 18.60 12.06
N GLU A 565 -7.17 18.09 11.70
CA GLU A 565 -5.91 18.81 11.72
C GLU A 565 -5.48 19.16 10.30
N VAL A 566 -5.15 20.43 10.06
CA VAL A 566 -4.57 20.93 8.82
C VAL A 566 -3.16 21.41 9.13
N ALA A 567 -2.16 20.77 8.54
CA ALA A 567 -0.74 21.01 8.80
C ALA A 567 0.03 21.33 7.52
N SER A 568 1.25 21.86 7.67
CA SER A 568 2.19 22.11 6.57
C SER A 568 3.29 21.05 6.46
N GLY A 569 3.18 19.93 7.16
CA GLY A 569 4.13 18.81 7.15
C GLY A 569 3.56 17.59 7.85
N ASP A 570 4.33 16.49 7.85
CA ASP A 570 3.91 15.28 8.54
C ASP A 570 3.73 15.51 10.04
N THR A 571 2.64 14.96 10.57
CA THR A 571 2.35 14.91 12.01
C THR A 571 2.35 13.46 12.49
N GLN A 572 2.21 13.24 13.80
CA GLN A 572 2.23 11.93 14.45
C GLN A 572 1.51 10.83 13.64
N GLY A 573 2.10 9.63 13.64
CA GLY A 573 1.55 8.46 12.98
C GLY A 573 1.90 8.36 11.49
N CYS A 574 2.95 9.04 11.03
CA CYS A 574 3.51 8.86 9.68
C CYS A 574 4.64 7.81 9.63
N GLY A 575 5.20 7.39 10.77
CA GLY A 575 6.30 6.43 10.86
C GLY A 575 7.45 6.75 9.89
N ILE A 576 7.78 5.77 9.04
CA ILE A 576 8.80 5.89 7.98
C ILE A 576 8.27 6.50 6.68
N PHE A 577 6.98 6.82 6.57
CA PHE A 577 6.32 7.33 5.36
C PHE A 577 6.33 8.86 5.27
N LYS A 578 7.45 9.48 5.63
CA LYS A 578 7.60 10.94 5.67
C LYS A 578 7.73 11.55 4.27
N HIS A 579 7.40 12.83 4.20
CA HIS A 579 7.41 13.72 3.05
C HIS A 579 8.32 14.91 3.34
N ASP A 580 9.63 14.68 3.43
CA ASP A 580 10.61 15.68 3.90
C ASP A 580 11.79 15.88 2.93
N ASP A 581 11.65 15.42 1.67
CA ASP A 581 12.70 15.59 0.68
C ASP A 581 12.99 17.07 0.41
N GLU A 582 14.21 17.50 0.71
CA GLU A 582 14.66 18.90 0.62
C GLU A 582 14.61 19.47 -0.82
N THR A 583 14.60 18.61 -1.83
CA THR A 583 14.50 19.05 -3.24
C THR A 583 13.04 19.20 -3.66
N ASP A 584 12.19 18.22 -3.30
CA ASP A 584 10.75 18.28 -3.59
C ASP A 584 10.07 19.40 -2.79
N ARG A 585 10.49 19.61 -1.54
CA ARG A 585 9.93 20.59 -0.58
C ARG A 585 10.91 21.72 -0.23
N ALA A 586 11.65 22.20 -1.23
CA ALA A 586 12.68 23.22 -1.05
C ALA A 586 12.15 24.51 -0.38
N PRO A 587 12.85 25.09 0.62
CA PRO A 587 12.46 26.35 1.26
C PRO A 587 12.23 27.50 0.28
N SER A 588 12.98 27.55 -0.82
CA SER A 588 12.80 28.57 -1.87
C SER A 588 11.43 28.54 -2.55
N LYS A 589 10.68 27.43 -2.44
CA LYS A 589 9.33 27.27 -3.01
C LYS A 589 8.23 27.43 -1.98
N PHE A 590 8.45 26.98 -0.74
CA PHE A 590 7.38 26.82 0.26
C PHE A 590 7.50 27.73 1.48
N GLN A 591 8.69 28.27 1.80
CA GLN A 591 8.89 29.03 3.04
C GLN A 591 7.99 30.27 3.07
N GLY A 592 7.11 30.35 4.06
CA GLY A 592 6.06 31.36 4.14
C GLY A 592 5.09 31.07 5.28
N MET A 593 3.99 31.82 5.29
CA MET A 593 2.80 31.50 6.05
C MET A 593 1.76 30.86 5.14
N ASN A 594 1.19 29.75 5.59
CA ASN A 594 -0.02 29.18 5.01
C ASN A 594 -1.24 29.72 5.77
N HIS A 595 -2.36 29.86 5.07
CA HIS A 595 -3.60 30.38 5.65
C HIS A 595 -4.79 29.52 5.25
N ILE A 596 -5.66 29.21 6.22
CA ILE A 596 -7.04 28.80 5.96
C ILE A 596 -7.90 30.08 6.01
N CYS A 597 -8.63 30.34 4.94
CA CYS A 597 -9.32 31.60 4.72
C CYS A 597 -10.83 31.43 4.93
N PHE A 598 -11.39 32.30 5.76
CA PHE A 598 -12.81 32.37 6.08
C PHE A 598 -13.35 33.74 5.68
N GLY A 599 -14.66 33.82 5.46
CA GLY A 599 -15.35 35.06 5.15
C GLY A 599 -16.64 34.81 4.37
N PRO A 600 -17.33 35.87 3.93
CA PRO A 600 -18.54 35.74 3.14
C PRO A 600 -18.25 34.92 1.87
N ASN A 601 -18.99 33.83 1.66
CA ASN A 601 -18.84 32.87 0.56
C ASN A 601 -17.53 32.05 0.55
N LEU A 602 -16.70 32.10 1.60
CA LEU A 602 -15.51 31.25 1.74
C LEU A 602 -15.80 30.11 2.72
N VAL A 603 -16.36 29.02 2.20
CA VAL A 603 -16.84 27.91 3.01
C VAL A 603 -15.78 26.81 3.05
N ASN A 604 -15.38 26.39 4.25
CA ASN A 604 -14.46 25.30 4.47
C ASN A 604 -15.21 24.14 5.12
N TYR A 605 -15.04 22.92 4.66
CA TYR A 605 -15.74 21.75 5.23
C TYR A 605 -14.97 20.45 5.01
N VAL A 606 -15.33 19.43 5.78
CA VAL A 606 -14.98 18.04 5.53
C VAL A 606 -16.25 17.23 5.27
N ILE A 607 -16.23 16.38 4.25
CA ILE A 607 -17.31 15.43 3.98
C ILE A 607 -17.00 14.14 4.76
N LEU A 608 -17.87 13.78 5.71
CA LEU A 608 -17.78 12.54 6.47
C LEU A 608 -18.82 11.52 5.98
N PRO A 609 -18.43 10.27 5.71
CA PRO A 609 -19.33 9.20 5.27
C PRO A 609 -20.06 8.56 6.46
N VAL A 610 -21.17 9.16 6.89
CA VAL A 610 -21.97 8.65 8.01
C VAL A 610 -22.76 7.43 7.55
N ILE A 611 -22.71 6.33 8.30
CA ILE A 611 -23.48 5.12 7.99
C ILE A 611 -24.69 5.03 8.92
N PRO A 612 -25.93 5.16 8.40
CA PRO A 612 -27.13 4.84 9.16
C PRO A 612 -27.17 3.36 9.56
N PRO A 613 -27.86 3.02 10.67
CA PRO A 613 -28.16 1.62 11.00
C PRO A 613 -28.84 0.89 9.84
N LYS A 614 -28.67 -0.44 9.76
CA LYS A 614 -29.51 -1.26 8.86
C LYS A 614 -30.93 -1.27 9.42
N GLU A 615 -31.90 -0.95 8.57
CA GLU A 615 -33.33 -1.09 8.89
C GLU A 615 -33.74 -2.55 9.09
#